data_AF-A0A2X2K0E3-F1
#
_entry.id   AF-A0A2X2K0E3-F1
#
_cell.length_a   1.000
_cell.length_b   1.000
_cell.length_c   1.000
_cell.angle_alpha   90.00
_cell.angle_beta   90.00
_cell.angle_gamma   90.00
#
_symmetry.space_group_name_H-M   'P 1'
#
loop_
_entity.id
_entity.type
_entity.pdbx_description
1 polymer ?
#
loop_
_entity_poly.entity_id
_entity_poly.type
_entity_poly.pdbx_seq_one_letter_code
_entity_poly.pdbx_strand_id
1 'polypeptide(L)'
;MIYFGQTQGRSPQLLNRMTTYNEVDNLTKNNKGIAILGSRVESRNGMHAGHAMAVVGNAKLNNGQEVIIIWNPWDNGFMTQDAKNNVIPVSNGDHYQWYSSIYGY
;
A
#
# COMPACT_ATOMS: atom_id res chain seq x y z
N MET A 1 -14.69 -2.75 -2.07
CA MET A 1 -13.45 -2.90 -2.86
C MET A 1 -13.42 -4.20 -3.65
N ILE A 2 -13.47 -5.38 -3.01
CA ILE A 2 -13.47 -6.69 -3.71
C ILE A 2 -14.62 -6.81 -4.71
N TYR A 3 -15.87 -6.60 -4.24
CA TYR A 3 -17.05 -6.64 -5.09
C TYR A 3 -16.95 -5.68 -6.29
N PHE A 4 -16.50 -4.45 -6.04
CA PHE A 4 -16.28 -3.46 -7.10
C PHE A 4 -15.28 -3.98 -8.14
N GLY A 5 -14.12 -4.51 -7.74
CA GLY A 5 -13.17 -5.11 -8.69
C GLY A 5 -13.76 -6.26 -9.50
N GLN A 6 -14.59 -7.12 -8.89
CA GLN A 6 -15.30 -8.19 -9.60
C GLN A 6 -16.24 -7.65 -10.70
N THR A 7 -16.95 -6.55 -10.43
CA THR A 7 -17.79 -5.90 -11.47
C THR A 7 -16.97 -5.29 -12.62
N GLN A 8 -15.67 -5.05 -12.43
CA GLN A 8 -14.74 -4.57 -13.45
C GLN A 8 -13.99 -5.70 -14.16
N GLY A 9 -14.42 -6.97 -14.00
CA GLY A 9 -13.76 -8.12 -14.61
C GLY A 9 -12.42 -8.49 -13.96
N ARG A 10 -12.20 -8.07 -12.71
CA ARG A 10 -11.00 -8.38 -11.92
C ARG A 10 -11.32 -9.40 -10.83
N SER A 11 -10.29 -10.07 -10.31
CA SER A 11 -10.43 -11.06 -9.23
C SER A 11 -9.62 -10.67 -8.00
N PRO A 12 -10.01 -9.57 -7.31
CA PRO A 12 -9.21 -9.06 -6.22
C PRO A 12 -9.22 -9.97 -4.98
N GLN A 13 -8.10 -10.04 -4.27
CA GLN A 13 -7.90 -10.89 -3.10
C GLN A 13 -7.41 -10.09 -1.91
N LEU A 14 -8.03 -10.29 -0.74
CA LEU A 14 -7.58 -9.69 0.51
C LEU A 14 -6.40 -10.47 1.07
N LEU A 15 -5.39 -9.72 1.52
CA LEU A 15 -4.31 -10.24 2.34
C LEU A 15 -4.21 -9.44 3.64
N ASN A 16 -4.23 -10.11 4.78
CA ASN A 16 -4.18 -9.50 6.11
C ASN A 16 -2.74 -9.21 6.57
N ARG A 17 -1.93 -8.62 5.68
CA ARG A 17 -0.59 -8.08 5.97
C ARG A 17 -0.13 -7.12 4.88
N MET A 18 0.96 -6.41 5.16
CA MET A 18 1.76 -5.74 4.14
C MET A 18 2.28 -6.74 3.10
N THR A 19 2.27 -6.31 1.84
CA THR A 19 2.86 -7.06 0.73
C THR A 19 4.38 -7.03 0.81
N THR A 20 5.03 -8.17 0.63
CA THR A 20 6.50 -8.22 0.61
C THR A 20 7.06 -7.63 -0.69
N TYR A 21 8.32 -7.21 -0.67
CA TYR A 21 9.02 -6.70 -1.85
C TYR A 21 8.89 -7.62 -3.08
N ASN A 22 9.14 -8.92 -2.91
CA ASN A 22 9.07 -9.90 -4.01
C ASN A 22 7.65 -10.12 -4.52
N GLU A 23 6.64 -10.04 -3.66
CA GLU A 23 5.24 -10.09 -4.10
C GLU A 23 4.87 -8.85 -4.91
N VAL A 24 5.30 -7.66 -4.49
CA VAL A 24 5.11 -6.43 -5.28
C VAL A 24 5.80 -6.55 -6.64
N ASP A 25 7.04 -7.04 -6.69
CA ASP A 25 7.78 -7.24 -7.94
C ASP A 25 7.04 -8.18 -8.89
N ASN A 26 6.61 -9.34 -8.38
CA ASN A 26 5.86 -10.32 -9.16
C ASN A 26 4.51 -9.77 -9.64
N LEU A 27 3.73 -9.13 -8.76
CA LEU A 27 2.41 -8.60 -9.10
C LEU A 27 2.52 -7.45 -10.12
N THR A 28 3.49 -6.55 -9.93
CA THR A 28 3.73 -5.40 -10.82
C THR A 28 4.17 -5.87 -12.21
N LYS A 29 5.09 -6.84 -12.31
CA LYS A 29 5.50 -7.44 -13.60
C LYS A 29 4.36 -8.14 -14.33
N ASN A 30 3.38 -8.65 -13.58
CA ASN A 30 2.16 -9.25 -14.13
C ASN A 30 1.01 -8.23 -14.29
N ASN A 31 1.29 -6.93 -14.16
CA ASN A 31 0.32 -5.85 -14.27
C ASN A 31 -0.92 -6.03 -13.37
N LYS A 32 -0.69 -6.44 -12.12
CA LYS A 32 -1.73 -6.61 -11.09
C LYS A 32 -1.58 -5.52 -10.04
N GLY A 33 -2.58 -4.65 -9.92
CA GLY A 33 -2.59 -3.56 -8.95
C GLY A 33 -2.75 -4.04 -7.51
N ILE A 34 -2.21 -3.27 -6.57
CA ILE A 34 -2.28 -3.53 -5.14
C ILE A 34 -2.79 -2.27 -4.42
N ALA A 35 -3.89 -2.40 -3.71
CA ALA A 35 -4.36 -1.37 -2.78
C ALA A 35 -3.83 -1.67 -1.37
N ILE A 36 -3.42 -0.62 -0.67
CA ILE A 36 -2.98 -0.62 0.71
C ILE A 36 -4.15 -0.22 1.59
N LEU A 37 -4.38 -0.95 2.68
CA LEU A 37 -5.29 -0.56 3.75
C LEU A 37 -4.46 -0.19 4.97
N GLY A 38 -4.49 1.11 5.30
CA GLY A 38 -3.80 1.71 6.43
C GLY A 38 -4.76 2.02 7.58
N SER A 39 -4.31 1.81 8.81
CA SER A 39 -4.96 2.31 10.02
C SER A 39 -4.02 3.30 10.68
N ARG A 40 -4.53 4.49 11.00
CA ARG A 40 -3.75 5.49 11.71
C ARG A 40 -3.16 4.94 13.01
N VAL A 41 -1.89 5.24 13.28
CA VAL A 41 -1.15 4.81 14.48
C VAL A 41 -1.48 5.70 15.67
N GLU A 42 -1.60 7.01 15.47
CA GLU A 42 -1.89 7.95 16.55
C GLU A 42 -3.36 7.86 16.98
N SER A 43 -3.59 7.64 18.26
CA SER A 43 -4.94 7.70 18.84
C SER A 43 -5.40 9.17 18.94
N ARG A 44 -6.42 9.53 18.16
CA ARG A 44 -7.32 10.64 18.50
C ARG A 44 -8.66 10.02 18.86
N ASN A 45 -9.15 10.35 20.05
CA ASN A 45 -10.42 9.86 20.60
C ASN A 45 -11.53 9.82 19.53
N GLY A 46 -11.95 8.62 19.16
CA GLY A 46 -13.29 8.38 18.60
C GLY A 46 -13.44 8.17 17.08
N MET A 47 -12.38 8.22 16.26
CA MET A 47 -12.54 7.96 14.81
C MET A 47 -11.43 7.04 14.29
N HIS A 48 -11.80 5.83 13.85
CA HIS A 48 -10.91 4.98 13.06
C HIS A 48 -10.63 5.70 11.74
N ALA A 49 -9.52 6.44 11.66
CA ALA A 49 -9.04 7.02 10.42
C ALA A 49 -8.41 5.89 9.60
N GLY A 50 -9.26 5.10 8.94
CA GLY A 50 -8.82 4.20 7.88
C GLY A 50 -8.39 5.01 6.67
N HIS A 51 -7.35 4.56 5.97
CA HIS A 51 -6.87 5.21 4.75
C HIS A 51 -6.52 4.17 3.70
N ALA A 52 -6.77 4.49 2.44
CA ALA A 52 -6.42 3.63 1.32
C ALA A 52 -5.38 4.32 0.43
N MET A 53 -4.34 3.58 0.05
CA MET A 53 -3.26 4.04 -0.82
C MET A 53 -3.01 3.01 -1.93
N ALA A 54 -2.19 3.34 -2.92
CA ALA A 54 -1.89 2.44 -4.04
C ALA A 54 -0.40 2.10 -4.08
N VAL A 55 -0.06 0.83 -4.29
CA VAL A 55 1.31 0.46 -4.67
C VAL A 55 1.48 0.73 -6.17
N VAL A 56 2.60 1.36 -6.51
CA VAL A 56 2.99 1.67 -7.89
C VAL A 56 4.04 0.68 -8.39
N GLY A 57 4.88 0.17 -7.49
CA GLY A 57 5.92 -0.81 -7.81
C GLY A 57 6.93 -0.92 -6.67
N ASN A 58 8.15 -1.35 -7.00
CA ASN A 58 9.24 -1.53 -6.06
C ASN A 58 10.57 -1.10 -6.70
N ALA A 59 11.54 -0.75 -5.87
CA ALA A 59 12.88 -0.37 -6.32
C ALA A 59 13.94 -0.80 -5.30
N LYS A 60 15.18 -0.94 -5.77
CA LYS A 60 16.36 -1.08 -4.93
C LYS A 60 17.18 0.19 -5.02
N LEU A 61 17.34 0.89 -3.90
CA LEU A 61 18.14 2.11 -3.82
C LEU A 61 19.63 1.78 -3.96
N ASN A 62 20.46 2.80 -4.24
CA ASN A 62 21.90 2.64 -4.45
C ASN A 62 22.65 2.03 -3.25
N ASN A 63 22.11 2.20 -2.04
CA ASN A 63 22.63 1.60 -0.81
C ASN A 63 22.18 0.13 -0.61
N GLY A 64 21.46 -0.44 -1.59
CA GLY A 64 20.93 -1.79 -1.54
C GLY A 64 19.60 -1.93 -0.78
N GLN A 65 19.04 -0.84 -0.26
CA GLN A 65 17.75 -0.86 0.44
C GLN A 65 16.61 -1.14 -0.54
N GLU A 66 15.78 -2.12 -0.19
CA GLU A 66 14.55 -2.45 -0.91
C GLU A 66 13.41 -1.56 -0.43
N VAL A 67 12.77 -0.87 -1.38
CA VAL A 67 11.63 0.02 -1.11
C VAL A 67 10.44 -0.34 -2.00
N ILE A 68 9.25 -0.10 -1.47
CA ILE A 68 7.98 -0.14 -2.22
C ILE A 68 7.61 1.30 -2.56
N ILE A 69 7.25 1.54 -3.81
CA ILE A 69 6.79 2.83 -4.31
C ILE A 69 5.28 2.90 -4.10
N ILE A 70 4.83 3.92 -3.37
CA ILE A 70 3.43 4.12 -2.99
C ILE A 70 2.96 5.45 -3.54
N TRP A 71 1.69 5.50 -3.94
CA TRP A 71 0.95 6.73 -4.12
C TRP A 71 -0.07 6.91 -3.00
N ASN A 72 0.08 8.01 -2.26
CA ASN A 72 -0.91 8.48 -1.32
C ASN A 72 -1.89 9.42 -2.05
N PRO A 73 -3.21 9.18 -2.02
CA PRO A 73 -4.18 10.02 -2.74
C PRO A 73 -4.19 11.51 -2.37
N TRP A 74 -3.57 11.90 -1.25
CA TRP A 74 -3.41 13.30 -0.86
C TRP A 74 -2.23 14.00 -1.55
N ASP A 75 -1.36 13.24 -2.21
CA ASP A 75 -0.10 13.72 -2.75
C ASP A 75 -0.11 13.80 -4.28
N ASN A 76 0.62 14.78 -4.81
CA ASN A 76 0.84 14.95 -6.26
C ASN A 76 1.97 14.06 -6.81
N GLY A 77 2.62 13.25 -5.97
CA GLY A 77 3.79 12.45 -6.33
C GLY A 77 3.84 11.11 -5.59
N PHE A 78 4.86 10.33 -5.91
CA PHE A 78 5.12 9.04 -5.28
C PHE A 78 6.03 9.18 -4.07
N MET A 79 5.88 8.26 -3.13
CA MET A 79 6.71 8.13 -1.95
C MET A 79 7.33 6.74 -1.88
N THR A 80 8.49 6.64 -1.23
CA THR A 80 9.16 5.37 -0.97
C THR A 80 8.85 4.89 0.44
N GLN A 81 8.44 3.63 0.56
CA GLN A 81 8.25 2.92 1.82
C GLN A 81 9.32 1.86 1.97
N ASP A 82 9.97 1.78 3.12
CA ASP A 82 10.88 0.66 3.41
C ASP A 82 10.10 -0.67 3.36
N ALA A 83 10.55 -1.62 2.54
CA ALA A 83 9.84 -2.89 2.35
C ALA A 83 9.79 -3.78 3.61
N LYS A 84 10.56 -3.44 4.65
CA LYS A 84 10.60 -4.15 5.94
C LYS A 84 9.81 -3.44 7.05
N ASN A 85 9.29 -2.24 6.80
CA ASN A 85 8.51 -1.47 7.76
C ASN A 85 7.06 -1.33 7.27
N ASN A 86 6.09 -1.59 8.13
CA ASN A 86 4.67 -1.44 7.81
C ASN A 86 4.06 -0.13 8.31
N VAL A 87 4.85 0.80 8.85
CA VAL A 87 4.41 2.15 9.21
C VAL A 87 4.75 3.11 8.07
N ILE A 88 3.71 3.72 7.49
CA ILE A 88 3.80 4.65 6.37
C ILE A 88 3.63 6.08 6.92
N PRO A 89 4.68 6.92 6.90
CA PRO A 89 4.56 8.34 7.20
C PRO A 89 3.93 9.06 6.00
N VAL A 90 2.79 9.74 6.19
CA VAL A 90 2.09 10.45 5.11
C VAL A 90 2.29 11.97 5.21
N SER A 91 1.95 12.70 4.15
CA SER A 91 2.27 14.11 3.97
C SER A 91 1.67 15.08 5.01
N ASN A 92 0.59 14.70 5.68
CA ASN A 92 -0.02 15.52 6.73
C ASN A 92 0.67 15.35 8.11
N GLY A 93 1.74 14.53 8.20
CA GLY A 93 2.48 14.26 9.43
C GLY A 93 1.95 13.08 10.25
N ASP A 94 0.86 12.44 9.82
CA ASP A 94 0.34 11.24 10.47
C ASP A 94 1.10 9.97 10.04
N HIS A 95 0.97 8.91 10.84
CA HIS A 95 1.50 7.60 10.51
C HIS A 95 0.36 6.59 10.35
N TYR A 96 0.46 5.75 9.31
CA TYR A 96 -0.51 4.69 9.05
C TYR A 96 0.18 3.33 9.08
N GLN A 97 -0.33 2.43 9.92
CA GLN A 97 0.05 1.03 9.87
C GLN A 97 -0.63 0.36 8.67
N TRP A 98 0.15 -0.11 7.71
CA TRP A 98 -0.27 -0.98 6.63
C TRP A 98 -0.63 -2.37 7.19
N TYR A 99 -1.89 -2.54 7.57
CA TYR A 99 -2.39 -3.76 8.19
C TYR A 99 -2.89 -4.78 7.16
N SER A 100 -3.32 -4.34 5.97
CA SER A 100 -3.87 -5.23 4.95
C SER A 100 -3.64 -4.70 3.54
N SER A 101 -3.68 -5.61 2.57
CA SER A 101 -3.54 -5.32 1.15
C SER A 101 -4.66 -5.99 0.36
N ILE A 102 -5.05 -5.40 -0.76
CA ILE A 102 -5.95 -6.05 -1.73
C ILE A 102 -5.24 -6.11 -3.08
N TYR A 103 -5.03 -7.32 -3.60
CA TYR A 103 -4.32 -7.57 -4.87
C TYR A 103 -5.30 -7.74 -6.01
N GLY A 104 -4.84 -7.55 -7.24
CA GLY A 104 -5.51 -8.03 -8.44
C GLY A 104 -6.49 -7.05 -9.07
N TYR A 105 -6.28 -5.74 -8.86
CA TYR A 105 -6.91 -4.69 -9.68
C TYR A 105 -6.29 -4.58 -11.07
#